data_AF-A0A1B8QQW4-F1
#
_entry.id   AF-A0A1B8QQW4-F1
#
_cell.length_a   1.000
_cell.length_b   1.000
_cell.length_c   1.000
_cell.angle_alpha   90.00
_cell.angle_beta   90.00
_cell.angle_gamma   90.00
#
_symmetry.space_group_name_H-M   'P 1'
#
loop_
_entity.id
_entity.type
_entity.pdbx_description
1 polymer ?
#
loop_
_entity_poly.entity_id
_entity_poly.type
_entity_poly.pdbx_seq_one_letter_code
_entity_poly.pdbx_strand_id
1 'polypeptide(L)'
;MDILLFFFENIGIYHQLDIAFLDKAISLSCQTSSLLFIVSAPFISFSSFKQHRKKFLQKFNEVSVIALPDNIYTGAEVDSYAIIAKNTDKNILTVAY
;
A
#
# COMPACT_ATOMS: atom_id res chain seq x y z
N MET A 1 31.02 10.17 6.24
CA MET A 1 29.66 10.05 6.82
C MET A 1 28.62 10.09 5.71
N ASP A 2 28.92 9.45 4.56
CA ASP A 2 28.31 9.83 3.27
C ASP A 2 27.52 8.68 2.64
N ILE A 3 27.84 7.43 2.99
CA ILE A 3 27.11 6.25 2.51
C ILE A 3 25.73 6.17 3.18
N LEU A 4 25.64 6.42 4.48
CA LEU A 4 24.36 6.41 5.21
C LEU A 4 23.40 7.50 4.69
N LEU A 5 23.92 8.69 4.37
CA LEU A 5 23.10 9.76 3.78
C LEU A 5 22.61 9.39 2.38
N PHE A 6 23.47 8.78 1.55
CA PHE A 6 23.10 8.26 0.23
C PHE A 6 22.05 7.13 0.32
N PHE A 7 22.13 6.28 1.35
CA PHE A 7 21.09 5.29 1.64
C PHE A 7 19.78 5.95 2.04
N PHE A 8 19.78 6.94 2.94
CA PHE A 8 18.55 7.65 3.35
C PHE A 8 17.91 8.44 2.20
N GLU A 9 18.70 9.06 1.32
CA GLU A 9 18.20 9.76 0.13
C GLU A 9 17.57 8.78 -0.87
N ASN A 10 18.22 7.65 -1.15
CA ASN A 10 17.66 6.65 -2.06
C ASN A 10 16.43 5.95 -1.47
N ILE A 11 16.44 5.60 -0.18
CA ILE A 11 15.28 5.06 0.54
C ILE A 11 14.10 6.04 0.44
N GLY A 12 14.36 7.35 0.59
CA GLY A 12 13.36 8.40 0.41
C GLY A 12 12.74 8.43 -1.00
N ILE A 13 13.54 8.24 -2.05
CA ILE A 13 13.08 8.25 -3.46
C ILE A 13 12.23 7.02 -3.77
N TYR A 14 12.65 5.81 -3.37
CA TYR A 14 11.88 4.59 -3.60
C TYR A 14 10.53 4.63 -2.87
N HIS A 15 10.50 5.13 -1.63
CA HIS A 15 9.25 5.30 -0.89
C HIS A 15 8.30 6.33 -1.51
N GLN A 16 8.83 7.36 -2.17
CA GLN A 16 8.01 8.34 -2.88
C GLN A 16 7.33 7.74 -4.13
N LEU A 17 7.97 6.80 -4.82
CA LEU A 17 7.41 6.16 -6.01
C LEU A 17 6.26 5.21 -5.66
N ASP A 18 6.40 4.40 -4.62
CA ASP A 18 5.33 3.50 -4.15
C ASP A 18 4.06 4.29 -3.80
N ILE A 19 4.24 5.45 -3.18
CA ILE A 19 3.14 6.35 -2.79
C ILE A 19 2.55 7.07 -3.99
N ALA A 20 3.39 7.55 -4.91
CA ALA A 20 2.91 8.18 -6.14
C ALA A 20 2.09 7.19 -6.98
N PHE A 21 2.52 5.93 -7.05
CA PHE A 21 1.77 4.87 -7.71
C PHE A 21 0.43 4.62 -7.02
N LEU A 22 0.43 4.53 -5.68
CA LEU A 22 -0.79 4.37 -4.91
C LEU A 22 -1.77 5.54 -5.09
N ASP A 23 -1.30 6.77 -4.98
CA ASP A 23 -2.12 7.97 -5.17
C ASP A 23 -2.70 8.01 -6.60
N LYS A 24 -1.91 7.60 -7.62
CA LYS A 24 -2.38 7.50 -8.99
C LYS A 24 -3.44 6.40 -9.14
N ALA A 25 -3.21 5.21 -8.59
CA ALA A 25 -4.17 4.11 -8.63
C ALA A 25 -5.49 4.46 -7.91
N ILE A 26 -5.41 5.12 -6.75
CA ILE A 26 -6.56 5.69 -6.04
C ILE A 26 -7.32 6.67 -6.94
N SER A 27 -6.63 7.59 -7.62
CA SER A 27 -7.26 8.60 -8.47
C SER A 27 -8.02 8.00 -9.66
N LEU A 28 -7.54 6.86 -10.18
CA LEU A 28 -8.14 6.12 -11.29
C LEU A 28 -9.27 5.18 -10.85
N SER A 29 -9.38 4.88 -9.55
CA SER A 29 -10.35 3.92 -9.03
C SER A 29 -11.78 4.49 -9.00
N CYS A 30 -12.70 3.71 -9.57
CA CYS A 30 -14.13 3.97 -9.57
C CYS A 30 -14.79 3.35 -8.32
N GLN A 31 -16.09 3.62 -8.17
CA GLN A 31 -16.84 3.32 -6.94
C GLN A 31 -17.03 1.82 -6.65
N THR A 32 -16.74 0.93 -7.60
CA THR A 32 -16.81 -0.53 -7.44
C THR A 32 -15.47 -1.22 -7.69
N SER A 33 -14.40 -0.44 -7.86
CA SER A 33 -13.08 -0.98 -8.17
C SER A 33 -12.47 -1.71 -6.99
N SER A 34 -11.72 -2.77 -7.30
CA SER A 34 -10.80 -3.42 -6.37
C SER A 34 -9.37 -3.07 -6.78
N LEU A 35 -8.50 -2.90 -5.80
CA LEU A 35 -7.09 -2.63 -5.95
C LEU A 35 -6.30 -3.69 -5.16
N LEU A 36 -5.33 -4.30 -5.83
CA LEU A 36 -4.35 -5.19 -5.21
C LEU A 36 -2.96 -4.64 -5.49
N PHE A 37 -2.16 -4.48 -4.45
CA PHE A 37 -0.79 -4.01 -4.57
C PHE A 37 0.08 -4.58 -3.44
N ILE A 38 1.37 -4.74 -3.72
CA ILE A 38 2.36 -5.23 -2.76
C ILE A 38 3.18 -4.03 -2.29
N VAL A 39 3.37 -3.92 -0.98
CA VAL A 39 4.14 -2.85 -0.34
C VAL A 39 5.14 -3.42 0.65
N SER A 40 6.22 -2.68 0.88
CA SER A 40 7.19 -2.96 1.94
C SER A 40 6.68 -2.50 3.31
N ALA A 41 7.18 -3.12 4.39
CA ALA A 41 6.84 -2.82 5.78
C ALA A 41 6.93 -1.33 6.19
N PRO A 42 7.89 -0.53 5.67
CA PRO A 42 7.95 0.90 5.97
C PRO A 42 6.68 1.66 5.59
N PHE A 43 5.99 1.28 4.50
CA PHE A 43 4.73 1.92 4.09
C PHE A 43 3.64 1.79 5.17
N ILE A 44 3.58 0.63 5.86
CA ILE A 44 2.60 0.36 6.91
C ILE A 44 3.01 1.06 8.22
N SER A 45 4.29 0.96 8.59
CA SER A 45 4.78 1.33 9.92
C SER A 45 5.18 2.80 10.06
N PHE A 46 5.67 3.46 9.01
CA PHE A 46 6.24 4.80 9.15
C PHE A 46 5.16 5.86 9.34
N SER A 47 5.41 6.82 10.23
CA SER A 47 4.49 7.90 10.55
C SER A 47 4.34 8.92 9.42
N SER A 48 5.38 9.10 8.59
CA SER A 48 5.39 9.97 7.41
C SER A 48 4.26 9.64 6.42
N PHE A 49 3.85 8.38 6.33
CA PHE A 49 2.80 7.94 5.39
C PHE A 49 1.40 7.87 6.00
N LYS A 50 1.23 8.32 7.25
CA LYS A 50 -0.06 8.30 7.96
C LYS A 50 -1.17 9.01 7.17
N GLN A 51 -0.86 10.13 6.54
CA GLN A 51 -1.86 10.89 5.76
C GLN A 51 -2.27 10.16 4.48
N HIS A 52 -1.35 9.52 3.78
CA HIS A 52 -1.65 8.72 2.58
C HIS A 52 -2.49 7.49 2.93
N ARG A 53 -2.12 6.77 4.01
CA ARG A 53 -2.95 5.66 4.54
C ARG A 53 -4.36 6.12 4.90
N LYS A 54 -4.51 7.30 5.50
CA LYS A 54 -5.83 7.87 5.80
C LYS A 54 -6.66 8.13 4.54
N LYS A 55 -6.07 8.74 3.50
CA LYS A 55 -6.76 8.96 2.21
C LYS A 55 -7.18 7.65 1.56
N PHE A 56 -6.31 6.65 1.57
CA PHE A 56 -6.58 5.31 1.06
C PHE A 56 -7.78 4.65 1.77
N LEU A 57 -7.77 4.64 3.12
CA LEU A 57 -8.87 4.10 3.92
C LEU A 57 -10.19 4.89 3.83
N GLN A 58 -10.14 6.14 3.39
CA GLN A 58 -11.35 6.91 3.08
C GLN A 58 -11.94 6.57 1.71
N LYS A 59 -11.09 6.14 0.76
CA LYS A 59 -11.51 5.78 -0.59
C LYS A 59 -12.07 4.36 -0.67
N PHE A 60 -11.54 3.43 0.12
CA PHE A 60 -11.93 2.02 0.12
C PHE A 60 -12.60 1.64 1.44
N ASN A 61 -13.75 0.96 1.40
CA ASN A 61 -14.49 0.57 2.60
C ASN A 61 -14.15 -0.83 3.14
N GLU A 62 -13.51 -1.68 2.33
CA GLU A 62 -13.00 -2.98 2.76
C GLU A 62 -11.53 -3.10 2.38
N VAL A 63 -10.68 -3.40 3.37
CA VAL A 63 -9.24 -3.56 3.20
C VAL A 63 -8.78 -4.82 3.94
N SER A 64 -8.04 -5.67 3.25
CA SER A 64 -7.36 -6.84 3.80
C SER A 64 -5.85 -6.70 3.59
N VAL A 65 -5.09 -7.17 4.56
CA VAL A 65 -3.61 -7.13 4.53
C VAL A 65 -3.11 -8.55 4.77
N ILE A 66 -2.26 -9.02 3.87
CA ILE A 66 -1.66 -10.35 3.93
C ILE A 66 -0.15 -10.15 4.05
N ALA A 67 0.44 -10.66 5.12
CA ALA A 67 1.89 -10.73 5.25
C ALA A 67 2.42 -11.75 4.23
N LEU A 68 3.41 -11.35 3.44
CA LEU A 68 4.02 -12.20 2.44
C LEU A 68 5.33 -12.79 2.99
N PRO A 69 5.71 -14.01 2.58
CA PRO A 69 6.96 -14.62 3.02
C PRO A 69 8.20 -13.82 2.60
N ASP A 70 9.27 -13.84 3.39
CA ASP A 70 10.48 -13.03 3.12
C ASP A 70 11.19 -13.37 1.79
N ASN A 71 10.84 -14.49 1.16
CA ASN A 71 11.48 -14.98 -0.06
C ASN A 71 10.74 -14.65 -1.36
N ILE A 72 9.62 -13.91 -1.33
CA ILE A 72 8.90 -13.54 -2.56
C ILE A 72 9.68 -12.57 -3.46
N TYR A 73 10.59 -11.78 -2.90
CA TYR A 73 11.51 -10.95 -3.68
C TYR A 73 12.95 -11.35 -3.38
N THR A 74 13.68 -11.79 -4.40
CA THR A 74 15.13 -11.97 -4.29
C THR A 74 15.79 -10.64 -3.94
N GLY A 75 16.37 -10.54 -2.75
CA GLY A 75 17.11 -9.36 -2.28
C GLY A 75 16.27 -8.27 -1.59
N ALA A 76 15.02 -8.54 -1.22
CA ALA A 76 14.28 -7.62 -0.35
C ALA A 76 14.79 -7.73 1.09
N GLU A 77 15.36 -6.64 1.61
CA GLU A 77 15.85 -6.55 3.00
C GLU A 77 14.74 -6.22 4.02
N VAL A 78 13.48 -6.18 3.56
CA VAL A 78 12.33 -5.71 4.36
C VAL A 78 11.08 -6.53 4.06
N ASP A 79 10.32 -6.84 5.12
CA ASP A 79 9.06 -7.59 5.01
C ASP A 79 8.11 -6.92 4.01
N SER A 80 7.32 -7.74 3.33
CA SER A 80 6.38 -7.30 2.30
C SER A 80 4.95 -7.74 2.61
N TYR A 81 4.00 -6.93 2.18
CA TYR A 81 2.57 -7.12 2.45
C TYR A 81 1.78 -6.94 1.17
N ALA A 82 0.86 -7.86 0.90
CA ALA A 82 -0.17 -7.65 -0.11
C ALA A 82 -1.37 -6.94 0.54
N ILE A 83 -1.73 -5.78 -0.01
CA ILE A 83 -2.92 -5.04 0.38
C ILE A 83 -3.98 -5.27 -0.69
N ILE A 84 -5.15 -5.74 -0.25
CA ILE A 84 -6.34 -5.91 -1.09
C ILE A 84 -7.37 -4.92 -0.59
N ALA A 85 -7.77 -3.98 -1.43
CA ALA A 85 -8.80 -3.01 -1.10
C ALA A 85 -9.91 -3.03 -2.13
N LYS A 86 -11.16 -2.92 -1.68
CA LYS A 86 -12.32 -2.86 -2.57
C LYS A 86 -13.29 -1.83 -2.07
N ASN A 87 -14.05 -1.28 -3.01
CA ASN A 87 -15.29 -0.61 -2.70
C ASN A 87 -16.45 -1.55 -2.97
N THR A 88 -17.10 -2.00 -1.91
CA THR A 88 -18.41 -2.65 -2.00
C THR A 88 -19.48 -1.57 -1.96
N ASP A 89 -20.41 -1.61 -2.91
CA ASP A 89 -21.60 -0.78 -2.82
C ASP A 89 -22.31 -1.10 -1.50
N LYS A 90 -22.58 -0.09 -0.67
CA LYS A 90 -23.30 -0.28 0.61
C LYS A 90 -24.71 -0.85 0.43
N ASN A 91 -25.20 -0.94 -0.82
CA ASN A 91 -26.49 -1.48 -1.21
C ASN A 91 -26.46 -2.93 -1.73
N ILE A 92 -25.30 -3.59 -1.80
CA ILE A 92 -25.26 -5.01 -2.17
C ILE A 92 -25.52 -5.82 -0.89
N LEU A 93 -26.79 -6.21 -0.73
CA LEU A 93 -27.22 -7.23 0.22
C LEU A 93 -26.27 -8.43 0.12
N THR A 94 -25.66 -8.76 1.26
CA THR A 94 -24.91 -9.98 1.51
C THR A 94 -25.74 -11.18 1.07
N VAL A 95 -25.38 -11.79 -0.06
CA VAL A 95 -25.69 -13.20 -0.30
C VAL A 95 -24.51 -13.98 0.26
N ALA A 96 -24.65 -14.40 1.52
CA ALA A 96 -23.76 -15.37 2.12
C ALA A 96 -24.11 -16.75 1.54
N TYR A 97 -23.09 -17.46 1.03
CA TYR A 97 -23.15 -18.90 0.79
C TYR A 97 -22.64 -19.63 2.04
#